data_AF-A0A7C4JGC8-F1
#
_entry.id   AF-A0A7C4JGC8-F1
#
_cell.length_a   1.000
_cell.length_b   1.000
_cell.length_c   1.000
_cell.angle_alpha   90.00
_cell.angle_beta   90.00
_cell.angle_gamma   90.00
#
_symmetry.space_group_name_H-M   'P 1'
#
loop_
_entity.id
_entity.type
_entity.pdbx_description
1 polymer ?
#
loop_
_entity_poly.entity_id
_entity_poly.type
_entity_poly.pdbx_seq_one_letter_code
_entity_poly.pdbx_strand_id
1 'polypeptide(L)'
;MKTLKEVLLENKEGATLDFNYTPQHLKSGFAVSLTDNKIIDWFKWSDEEIKKEAEKIKNLASLLNIDKAFLGWWSDEEVGYLDLTLVIENKEDAIRLGKLFNQKAIYDFRTGEVIYI
;
A
#
# COMPACT_ATOMS: atom_id res chain seq x y z
N MET A 1 1.41 -17.48 -13.71
CA MET A 1 1.42 -16.66 -12.47
C MET A 1 1.24 -15.23 -12.90
N LYS A 2 0.35 -14.47 -12.24
CA LYS A 2 0.09 -13.07 -12.66
C LYS A 2 1.29 -12.19 -12.37
N THR A 3 1.52 -11.17 -13.19
CA THR A 3 2.50 -10.12 -12.90
C THR A 3 1.92 -9.14 -11.88
N LEU A 4 2.78 -8.35 -11.21
CA LEU A 4 2.29 -7.34 -10.26
C LEU A 4 1.34 -6.37 -10.97
N LYS A 5 1.68 -5.91 -12.17
CA LYS A 5 0.81 -5.01 -12.96
C LYS A 5 -0.58 -5.60 -13.20
N GLU A 6 -0.66 -6.88 -13.57
CA GLU A 6 -1.94 -7.58 -13.74
C GLU A 6 -2.75 -7.58 -12.43
N VAL A 7 -2.10 -7.83 -11.28
CA VAL A 7 -2.77 -7.76 -9.97
C VAL A 7 -3.27 -6.34 -9.66
N LEU A 8 -2.48 -5.30 -9.94
CA LEU A 8 -2.89 -3.91 -9.72
C LEU A 8 -4.08 -3.52 -10.61
N LEU A 9 -4.07 -3.96 -11.88
CA LEU A 9 -5.17 -3.72 -12.83
C LEU A 9 -6.49 -4.37 -12.42
N GLU A 10 -6.43 -5.50 -11.70
CA GLU A 10 -7.60 -6.17 -11.14
C GLU A 10 -8.11 -5.50 -9.84
N ASN A 11 -7.26 -4.73 -9.16
CA ASN A 11 -7.56 -4.08 -7.88
C ASN A 11 -7.45 -2.55 -8.00
N LYS A 12 -8.17 -1.97 -8.98
CA LYS A 12 -8.09 -0.53 -9.32
C LYS A 12 -8.49 0.43 -8.19
N GLU A 13 -9.26 -0.04 -7.22
CA GLU A 13 -9.68 0.76 -6.07
C GLU A 13 -8.72 0.66 -4.89
N GLY A 14 -7.61 -0.06 -5.07
CA GLY A 14 -6.58 -0.26 -4.06
C GLY A 14 -6.50 -1.71 -3.57
N ALA A 15 -5.36 -2.04 -2.99
CA ALA A 15 -5.10 -3.36 -2.42
C ALA A 15 -4.05 -3.29 -1.32
N THR A 16 -4.08 -4.27 -0.43
CA THR A 16 -2.96 -4.59 0.46
C THR A 16 -2.39 -5.92 0.01
N LEU A 17 -1.13 -5.94 -0.43
CA LEU A 17 -0.48 -7.11 -0.99
C LEU A 17 0.65 -7.57 -0.07
N ASP A 18 0.91 -8.87 -0.03
CA ASP A 18 2.20 -9.34 0.49
C ASP A 18 3.33 -9.04 -0.52
N PHE A 19 4.59 -9.26 -0.13
CA PHE A 19 5.74 -9.07 -1.02
C PHE A 19 5.89 -10.14 -2.12
N ASN A 20 4.95 -11.09 -2.20
CA ASN A 20 4.78 -12.01 -3.32
C ASN A 20 3.62 -11.56 -4.25
N TYR A 21 3.11 -10.34 -4.05
CA TYR A 21 2.03 -9.71 -4.83
C TYR A 21 0.68 -10.41 -4.70
N THR A 22 0.45 -11.13 -3.60
CA THR A 22 -0.83 -11.76 -3.31
C THR A 22 -1.70 -10.80 -2.50
N PRO A 23 -2.91 -10.45 -2.98
CA PRO A 23 -3.86 -9.66 -2.20
C PRO A 23 -4.20 -10.31 -0.86
N GLN A 24 -4.21 -9.50 0.19
CA GLN A 24 -4.50 -9.91 1.55
C GLN A 24 -5.90 -9.44 1.95
N HIS A 25 -6.73 -10.38 2.38
CA HIS A 25 -8.11 -10.11 2.83
C HIS A 25 -8.14 -9.96 4.36
N LEU A 26 -7.60 -8.85 4.83
CA LEU A 26 -7.57 -8.51 6.25
C LEU A 26 -8.99 -8.20 6.75
N LYS A 27 -9.30 -8.63 7.98
CA LYS A 27 -10.63 -8.46 8.61
C LYS A 27 -10.70 -7.32 9.62
N SER A 28 -9.55 -6.78 10.01
CA SER A 28 -9.42 -5.75 11.04
C SER A 28 -8.12 -4.96 10.88
N GLY A 29 -8.03 -3.87 11.62
CA GLY A 29 -6.90 -2.95 11.62
C GLY A 29 -7.08 -1.81 10.63
N PHE A 30 -6.09 -0.94 10.60
CA PHE A 30 -6.03 0.26 9.80
C PHE A 30 -4.78 0.21 8.91
N ALA A 31 -4.96 0.37 7.60
CA ALA A 31 -3.84 0.49 6.67
C ALA A 31 -3.19 1.86 6.82
N VAL A 32 -1.88 1.88 7.08
CA VAL A 32 -1.09 3.10 7.25
C VAL A 32 0.20 2.99 6.43
N SER A 33 0.33 3.81 5.39
CA SER A 33 1.54 3.90 4.56
C SER A 33 2.69 4.69 5.23
N LEU A 34 3.89 4.13 5.23
CA LEU A 34 5.12 4.76 5.73
C LEU A 34 5.87 5.53 4.65
N THR A 35 5.42 5.43 3.41
CA THR A 35 5.96 6.11 2.23
C THR A 35 4.83 6.78 1.45
N ASP A 36 5.20 7.67 0.53
CA ASP A 36 4.30 8.31 -0.43
C ASP A 36 4.92 8.20 -1.84
N ASN A 37 5.06 6.96 -2.35
CA ASN A 37 5.63 6.73 -3.67
C ASN A 37 4.55 6.86 -4.73
N LYS A 38 4.43 8.09 -5.21
CA LYS A 38 3.55 8.44 -6.31
C LYS A 38 4.14 8.04 -7.66
N ILE A 39 3.35 7.34 -8.47
CA ILE A 39 3.63 6.92 -9.83
C ILE A 39 2.64 7.61 -10.77
N ILE A 40 3.13 8.55 -11.58
CA ILE A 40 2.32 9.22 -12.61
C ILE A 40 2.27 8.32 -13.84
N ASP A 41 1.11 8.26 -14.51
CA ASP A 41 0.88 7.44 -15.69
C ASP A 41 1.18 5.95 -15.45
N TRP A 42 0.82 5.43 -14.27
CA TRP A 42 1.23 4.09 -13.82
C TRP A 42 0.85 2.97 -14.81
N PHE A 43 -0.24 3.14 -15.58
CA PHE A 43 -0.67 2.20 -16.61
C PHE A 43 0.31 2.11 -17.80
N LYS A 44 1.14 3.14 -18.02
CA LYS A 44 2.19 3.16 -19.05
C LYS A 44 3.47 2.45 -18.60
N TRP A 45 3.67 2.27 -17.30
CA TRP A 45 4.86 1.61 -16.77
C TRP A 45 4.92 0.15 -17.18
N SER A 46 6.11 -0.36 -17.46
CA SER A 46 6.33 -1.78 -17.73
C SER A 46 6.20 -2.61 -16.44
N ASP A 47 6.03 -3.93 -16.61
CA ASP A 47 5.98 -4.86 -15.49
C ASP A 47 7.29 -4.82 -14.68
N GLU A 48 8.44 -4.66 -15.36
CA GLU A 48 9.75 -4.52 -14.73
C GLU A 48 9.87 -3.23 -13.93
N GLU A 49 9.33 -2.11 -14.41
CA GLU A 49 9.37 -0.83 -13.69
C GLU A 49 8.56 -0.89 -12.40
N ILE A 50 7.32 -1.40 -12.48
CA ILE A 50 6.45 -1.58 -11.31
C ILE A 50 7.10 -2.55 -10.31
N LYS A 51 7.65 -3.67 -10.81
CA LYS A 51 8.37 -4.64 -9.97
C LYS A 51 9.58 -4.01 -9.29
N LYS A 52 10.35 -3.18 -9.99
CA LYS A 52 11.54 -2.51 -9.44
C LYS A 52 11.17 -1.59 -8.28
N GLU A 53 10.06 -0.85 -8.35
CA GLU A 53 9.59 -0.04 -7.22
C GLU A 53 9.13 -0.92 -6.05
N ALA A 54 8.39 -2.00 -6.32
CA ALA A 54 7.98 -2.94 -5.28
C ALA A 54 9.19 -3.56 -4.54
N GLU A 55 10.26 -3.89 -5.26
CA GLU A 55 11.51 -4.39 -4.65
C GLU A 55 12.23 -3.33 -3.81
N LYS A 56 12.20 -2.05 -4.19
CA LYS A 56 12.75 -0.98 -3.33
C LYS A 56 11.98 -0.89 -2.02
N ILE A 57 10.65 -0.98 -2.07
CA ILE A 57 9.77 -0.95 -0.89
C ILE A 57 10.04 -2.16 0.02
N LYS A 58 10.17 -3.35 -0.56
CA LYS A 58 10.53 -4.57 0.17
C LYS A 58 11.90 -4.47 0.86
N ASN A 59 12.89 -3.92 0.16
CA ASN A 59 14.22 -3.69 0.72
C ASN A 59 14.16 -2.68 1.87
N LEU A 60 13.37 -1.61 1.74
CA LEU A 60 13.15 -0.65 2.82
C LEU A 60 12.52 -1.31 4.05
N ALA A 61 11.48 -2.13 3.87
CA ALA A 61 10.87 -2.90 4.96
C ALA A 61 11.89 -3.76 5.71
N SER A 62 12.78 -4.41 4.96
CA SER A 62 13.86 -5.24 5.50
C SER A 62 14.88 -4.42 6.28
N LEU A 63 15.28 -3.25 5.75
CA LEU A 63 16.22 -2.33 6.41
C LEU A 63 15.66 -1.76 7.73
N LEU A 64 14.35 -1.52 7.78
CA LEU A 64 13.66 -1.04 8.97
C LEU A 64 13.32 -2.16 9.97
N ASN A 65 13.63 -3.42 9.64
CA ASN A 65 13.34 -4.61 10.44
C ASN A 65 11.85 -4.72 10.83
N ILE A 66 10.97 -4.53 9.84
CA ILE A 66 9.52 -4.59 10.01
C ILE A 66 9.00 -5.95 9.54
N ASP A 67 8.60 -6.80 10.47
CA ASP A 67 8.18 -8.19 10.17
C ASP A 67 6.79 -8.29 9.52
N LYS A 68 5.92 -7.29 9.73
CA LYS A 68 4.52 -7.28 9.24
C LYS A 68 4.24 -6.07 8.37
N ALA A 69 5.02 -5.96 7.30
CA ALA A 69 4.85 -4.97 6.26
C ALA A 69 4.15 -5.56 5.03
N PHE A 70 3.42 -4.69 4.34
CA PHE A 70 2.71 -4.97 3.10
C PHE A 70 3.13 -3.98 2.02
N LEU A 71 2.84 -4.35 0.78
CA LEU A 71 2.82 -3.44 -0.35
C LEU A 71 1.40 -2.87 -0.46
N GLY A 72 1.23 -1.60 -0.09
CA GLY A 72 -0.02 -0.88 -0.28
C GLY A 72 -0.15 -0.40 -1.72
N TRP A 73 -1.34 -0.56 -2.29
CA TRP A 73 -1.69 -0.04 -3.59
C TRP A 73 -2.93 0.84 -3.48
N TRP A 74 -2.89 1.98 -4.14
CA TRP A 74 -4.05 2.81 -4.41
C TRP A 74 -3.91 3.40 -5.81
N SER A 75 -4.99 3.45 -6.58
CA SER A 75 -5.00 4.25 -7.81
C SER A 75 -6.11 5.28 -7.78
N ASP A 76 -5.76 6.47 -8.20
CA ASP A 76 -6.65 7.58 -8.42
C ASP A 76 -6.37 8.11 -9.83
N GLU A 77 -7.29 7.83 -10.76
CA GLU A 77 -7.15 8.12 -12.18
C GLU A 77 -5.84 7.57 -12.79
N GLU A 78 -4.98 8.46 -13.29
CA GLU A 78 -3.68 8.15 -13.90
C GLU A 78 -2.56 8.01 -12.86
N VAL A 79 -2.84 8.25 -11.59
CA VAL A 79 -1.87 8.22 -10.50
C VAL A 79 -2.00 6.91 -9.71
N GLY A 80 -0.92 6.16 -9.66
CA GLY A 80 -0.76 5.02 -8.77
C GLY A 80 0.07 5.39 -7.55
N TYR A 81 -0.26 4.81 -6.41
CA TYR A 81 0.50 4.93 -5.16
C TYR A 81 0.90 3.52 -4.75
N LEU A 82 2.20 3.28 -4.65
CA LEU A 82 2.74 1.97 -4.28
C LEU A 82 3.63 2.13 -3.05
N ASP A 83 3.15 1.69 -1.89
CA ASP A 83 3.72 2.10 -0.62
C ASP A 83 4.12 0.96 0.30
N LEU A 84 5.01 1.27 1.24
CA LEU A 84 5.23 0.43 2.40
C LEU A 84 4.07 0.63 3.39
N THR A 85 3.21 -0.37 3.57
CA THR A 85 2.01 -0.24 4.41
C THR A 85 2.09 -1.15 5.62
N LEU A 86 1.68 -0.62 6.78
CA LEU A 86 1.44 -1.39 7.99
C LEU A 86 -0.06 -1.54 8.25
N VAL A 87 -0.40 -2.56 9.02
CA VAL A 87 -1.75 -2.76 9.56
C VAL A 87 -1.68 -2.53 11.06
N ILE A 88 -2.26 -1.42 11.51
CA ILE A 88 -2.26 -1.02 12.92
C ILE A 88 -3.63 -1.33 13.51
N GLU A 89 -3.70 -2.05 14.63
CA GLU A 89 -5.00 -2.47 15.20
C GLU A 89 -5.73 -1.34 15.93
N ASN A 90 -4.99 -0.44 16.56
CA ASN A 90 -5.56 0.69 17.30
C ASN A 90 -5.74 1.91 16.39
N LYS A 91 -6.94 2.50 16.42
CA LYS A 91 -7.31 3.64 15.57
C LYS A 91 -6.50 4.89 15.89
N GLU A 92 -6.33 5.20 17.17
CA GLU A 92 -5.62 6.40 17.61
C GLU A 92 -4.14 6.35 17.22
N ASP A 93 -3.50 5.19 17.37
CA ASP A 93 -2.13 4.95 16.91
C ASP A 93 -2.03 5.01 15.38
N ALA A 94 -3.01 4.45 14.66
CA ALA A 94 -3.04 4.53 13.21
C ALA A 94 -3.14 5.97 12.71
N ILE A 95 -4.01 6.79 13.31
CA ILE A 95 -4.16 8.22 12.99
C ILE A 95 -2.87 8.97 13.34
N ARG A 96 -2.29 8.72 14.52
CA ARG A 96 -1.03 9.35 14.93
C ARG A 96 0.10 9.04 13.96
N LEU A 97 0.22 7.78 13.56
CA LEU A 97 1.23 7.32 12.61
C LEU A 97 0.98 7.91 11.21
N GLY A 98 -0.27 7.87 10.72
CA GLY A 98 -0.63 8.47 9.44
C GLY A 98 -0.28 9.95 9.36
N LYS A 99 -0.54 10.72 10.43
CA LYS A 99 -0.14 12.14 10.53
C LYS A 99 1.37 12.32 10.53
N LEU A 100 2.10 11.47 11.24
CA LEU A 100 3.57 11.51 11.24
C LEU A 100 4.15 11.30 9.83
N PHE A 101 3.50 10.46 9.02
CA PHE A 101 3.88 10.18 7.63
C PHE A 101 3.11 11.03 6.59
N ASN A 102 2.47 12.12 7.03
CA ASN A 102 1.74 13.06 6.17
C ASN A 102 0.68 12.43 5.25
N GLN A 103 0.07 11.32 5.67
CA GLN A 103 -1.06 10.75 4.95
C GLN A 103 -2.29 11.66 5.04
N LYS A 104 -3.07 11.69 3.97
CA LYS A 104 -4.37 12.39 3.94
C LYS A 104 -5.49 11.55 4.54
N ALA A 105 -5.35 10.23 4.52
CA ALA A 105 -6.33 9.30 5.03
C ALA A 105 -5.69 7.94 5.34
N ILE A 106 -6.39 7.14 6.14
CA ILE A 106 -6.11 5.72 6.43
C ILE A 106 -7.33 4.88 6.08
N TYR A 107 -7.15 3.59 5.82
CA TYR A 107 -8.26 2.68 5.49
C TYR A 107 -8.59 1.75 6.66
N ASP A 108 -9.86 1.67 7.06
CA ASP A 108 -10.35 0.76 8.12
C ASP A 108 -10.85 -0.55 7.50
N PHE A 109 -10.14 -1.66 7.74
CA PHE A 109 -10.52 -2.97 7.21
C PHE A 109 -11.81 -3.54 7.82
N ARG A 110 -12.24 -3.06 8.98
CA ARG A 110 -13.45 -3.56 9.64
C ARG A 110 -14.71 -2.96 9.03
N THR A 111 -14.67 -1.67 8.75
CA THR A 111 -15.83 -0.94 8.20
C THR A 111 -15.78 -0.82 6.68
N GLY A 112 -14.58 -0.95 6.08
CA GLY A 112 -14.35 -0.67 4.66
C GLY A 112 -14.31 0.82 4.35
N GLU A 113 -14.11 1.67 5.36
CA GLU A 113 -14.17 3.12 5.21
C GLU A 113 -12.78 3.77 5.16
N VAL A 114 -12.70 4.85 4.37
CA VAL A 114 -11.55 5.76 4.36
C VAL A 114 -11.75 6.81 5.45
N ILE A 115 -10.78 6.92 6.36
CA ILE A 115 -10.77 7.88 7.46
C ILE A 115 -9.76 8.98 7.14
N TYR A 116 -10.25 10.19 6.88
CA TYR A 116 -9.42 11.38 6.64
C TYR A 116 -8.76 11.87 7.94
N ILE A 117 -7.50 12.27 7.87
CA ILE A 117 -6.68 12.65 9.04
C ILE A 117 -5.93 13.97 8.87
#